data_AF-A0A3A4VN81-F1
#
_entry.id   AF-A0A3A4VN81-F1
#
_cell.length_a   1.000
_cell.length_b   1.000
_cell.length_c   1.000
_cell.angle_alpha   90.00
_cell.angle_beta   90.00
_cell.angle_gamma   90.00
#
_symmetry.space_group_name_H-M   'P 1'
#
loop_
_entity.id
_entity.type
_entity.pdbx_description
1 polymer ?
#
loop_
_entity_poly.entity_id
_entity_poly.type
_entity_poly.pdbx_seq_one_letter_code
_entity_poly.pdbx_strand_id
1 'polypeptide(L)'
;MMTDVKPTGEAHGLYGLGTSYLEGLGYGHNGAHTGYLTVTGYDKENNVAIVLSSSVLDFDDIYGEMQFIYGIGRSAKQILGY
;
A
#
# COMPACT_ATOMS: atom_id res chain seq x y z
N MET A 1 -7.14 7.61 15.96
CA MET A 1 -7.25 8.68 14.96
C MET A 1 -8.29 8.26 13.94
N MET A 2 -9.23 9.14 13.56
CA MET A 2 -10.26 8.79 12.56
C MET A 2 -9.61 8.78 11.18
N THR A 3 -9.65 7.67 10.47
CA THR A 3 -9.20 7.57 9.07
C THR A 3 -10.16 8.33 8.18
N ASP A 4 -9.66 9.07 7.18
CA ASP A 4 -10.45 9.88 6.24
C ASP A 4 -11.16 9.02 5.17
N VAL A 5 -11.38 7.75 5.49
CA VAL A 5 -12.07 6.73 4.69
C VAL A 5 -12.93 5.88 5.62
N LYS A 6 -14.09 5.43 5.14
CA LYS A 6 -15.02 4.58 5.88
C LYS A 6 -15.01 3.15 5.34
N PRO A 7 -15.42 2.15 6.14
CA PRO A 7 -15.66 0.81 5.65
C PRO A 7 -16.65 0.83 4.48
N THR A 8 -16.28 0.18 3.39
CA THR A 8 -17.09 0.05 2.18
C THR A 8 -18.10 -1.09 2.28
N GLY A 9 -17.84 -2.07 3.15
CA GLY A 9 -18.59 -3.34 3.16
C GLY A 9 -18.13 -4.31 2.06
N GLU A 10 -17.08 -3.98 1.32
CA GLU A 10 -16.51 -4.79 0.24
C GLU A 10 -15.12 -5.32 0.61
N ALA A 11 -14.57 -6.22 -0.22
CA ALA A 11 -13.29 -6.89 0.05
C ALA A 11 -12.11 -5.92 0.22
N HIS A 12 -12.16 -4.75 -0.43
CA HIS A 12 -11.16 -3.69 -0.34
C HIS A 12 -11.21 -2.88 0.96
N GLY A 13 -12.19 -3.13 1.83
CA GLY A 13 -12.22 -2.63 3.22
C GLY A 13 -12.47 -1.13 3.33
N LEU A 14 -11.44 -0.31 3.16
CA LEU A 14 -11.44 1.14 3.33
C LEU A 14 -11.05 1.82 2.02
N TYR A 15 -12.02 2.45 1.33
CA TYR A 15 -11.80 3.02 0.00
C TYR A 15 -12.53 4.37 -0.16
N GLY A 16 -11.86 5.32 -0.80
CA GLY A 16 -12.38 6.65 -1.13
C GLY A 16 -12.39 6.90 -2.64
N LEU A 17 -11.94 8.07 -3.07
CA LEU A 17 -11.89 8.46 -4.49
C LEU A 17 -10.62 7.92 -5.16
N GLY A 18 -10.57 6.60 -5.40
CA GLY A 18 -9.41 5.97 -6.06
C GLY A 18 -8.23 5.70 -5.12
N THR A 19 -8.45 5.78 -3.81
CA THR A 19 -7.43 5.57 -2.78
C THR A 19 -7.97 4.69 -1.65
N SER A 20 -7.11 3.84 -1.11
CA SER A 20 -7.35 3.04 0.08
C SER A 20 -6.42 3.48 1.21
N TYR A 21 -6.79 3.13 2.45
CA TYR A 21 -5.90 3.25 3.59
C TYR A 21 -5.15 1.93 3.81
N LEU A 22 -3.83 1.99 3.71
CA LEU A 22 -2.92 0.88 3.96
C LEU A 22 -2.27 1.08 5.33
N GLU A 23 -2.57 0.20 6.29
CA GLU A 23 -2.05 0.31 7.64
C GLU A 23 -0.51 0.33 7.66
N GLY A 24 0.05 1.37 8.27
CA GLY A 24 1.48 1.64 8.35
C GLY A 24 2.09 2.34 7.11
N LEU A 25 1.38 2.40 5.99
CA LEU A 25 1.84 3.00 4.72
C LEU A 25 1.03 4.23 4.28
N GLY A 26 -0.11 4.49 4.92
CA GLY A 26 -0.91 5.69 4.67
C GLY A 26 -1.91 5.51 3.53
N TYR A 27 -2.25 6.61 2.85
CA TYR A 27 -3.29 6.64 1.82
C TYR A 27 -2.71 6.50 0.42
N GLY A 28 -3.21 5.58 -0.40
CA GLY A 28 -2.72 5.43 -1.77
C GLY A 28 -3.41 4.29 -2.51
N HIS A 29 -2.72 3.67 -3.45
CA HIS A 29 -3.29 2.60 -4.27
C HIS A 29 -2.21 1.66 -4.81
N ASN A 30 -2.61 0.42 -5.11
CA ASN A 30 -1.77 -0.54 -5.81
C ASN A 30 -2.00 -0.50 -7.32
N GLY A 31 -1.04 -0.95 -8.10
CA GLY A 31 -1.20 -1.15 -9.55
C GLY A 31 -0.60 -2.48 -9.93
N ALA A 32 -1.33 -3.29 -10.69
CA ALA A 32 -0.87 -4.60 -11.12
C ALA A 32 -1.00 -4.73 -12.64
N HIS A 33 0.08 -5.17 -13.28
CA HIS A 33 0.15 -5.54 -14.68
C HIS A 33 1.06 -6.76 -14.82
N THR A 34 0.98 -7.50 -15.92
CA THR A 34 1.79 -8.71 -16.16
C THR A 34 3.31 -8.50 -16.09
N GLY A 35 3.77 -7.25 -16.07
CA GLY A 35 5.19 -6.90 -15.98
C GLY A 35 5.55 -5.97 -14.83
N TYR A 36 4.61 -5.68 -13.92
CA TYR A 36 4.92 -4.91 -12.72
C TYR A 36 3.84 -5.01 -11.65
N LEU A 37 4.28 -4.83 -10.42
CA LEU A 37 3.42 -4.51 -9.27
C LEU A 37 3.91 -3.21 -8.64
N THR A 38 3.01 -2.27 -8.42
CA THR A 38 3.30 -1.01 -7.73
C THR A 38 2.46 -0.87 -6.47
N VAL A 39 3.04 -0.29 -5.44
CA VAL A 39 2.33 0.18 -4.24
C VAL A 39 2.71 1.62 -4.01
N THR A 40 1.70 2.47 -3.93
CA THR A 40 1.88 3.88 -3.58
C THR A 40 1.11 4.21 -2.31
N GLY A 41 1.68 5.08 -1.49
CA GLY A 41 1.09 5.52 -0.23
C GLY A 41 1.61 6.89 0.18
N TYR A 42 0.79 7.66 0.87
CA TYR A 42 1.15 8.91 1.50
C TYR A 42 0.83 8.82 2.99
N ASP A 43 1.89 8.83 3.80
CA ASP A 43 1.78 8.91 5.24
C ASP A 43 1.70 10.37 5.66
N LYS A 44 0.47 10.80 6.01
CA LYS A 44 0.19 12.18 6.42
C LYS A 44 0.84 12.56 7.75
N GLU A 45 1.10 11.60 8.64
CA GLU A 45 1.63 11.88 9.99
C GLU A 45 3.11 12.27 9.91
N ASN A 46 3.85 11.58 9.05
CA ASN A 46 5.28 11.82 8.83
C ASN A 46 5.56 12.72 7.63
N ASN A 47 4.54 13.08 6.84
CA ASN A 47 4.65 13.83 5.58
C ASN A 47 5.61 13.16 4.57
N VAL A 48 5.40 11.86 4.33
CA VAL A 48 6.26 11.04 3.44
C VAL A 48 5.43 10.35 2.38
N ALA A 49 5.91 10.37 1.14
CA ALA A 49 5.41 9.57 0.04
C ALA A 49 6.21 8.26 -0.08
N ILE A 50 5.50 7.15 -0.24
CA ILE A 50 6.04 5.80 -0.40
C ILE A 50 5.69 5.35 -1.82
N VAL A 51 6.71 4.93 -2.57
CA VAL A 51 6.56 4.37 -3.91
C VAL A 51 7.40 3.11 -3.97
N LEU A 52 6.74 1.97 -4.13
CA LEU A 52 7.34 0.66 -4.25
C LEU A 52 6.98 0.09 -5.61
N SER A 53 7.94 -0.58 -6.24
CA SER A 53 7.77 -1.21 -7.55
C SER A 53 8.52 -2.54 -7.59
N SER A 54 7.84 -3.58 -8.05
CA SER A 54 8.38 -4.87 -8.46
C SER A 54 8.28 -4.97 -9.97
N SER A 55 9.34 -5.43 -10.63
CA SER A 55 9.36 -5.63 -12.10
C SER A 55 8.70 -6.94 -12.54
N VAL A 56 8.12 -7.68 -11.60
CA VAL A 56 7.39 -8.92 -11.83
C VAL A 56 6.09 -8.87 -11.03
N LEU A 57 5.09 -9.61 -11.49
CA LEU A 57 3.90 -9.92 -10.72
C LEU A 57 3.87 -11.44 -10.60
N ASP A 58 3.89 -11.94 -9.38
CA ASP A 58 3.75 -13.35 -9.08
C ASP A 58 2.27 -13.73 -9.18
N PHE A 59 1.86 -14.26 -10.33
CA PHE A 59 0.48 -14.70 -10.55
C PHE A 59 0.11 -15.95 -9.74
N ASP A 60 1.11 -16.74 -9.32
CA ASP A 60 0.88 -17.94 -8.52
C ASP A 60 0.61 -17.58 -7.06
N ASP A 61 1.18 -16.48 -6.55
CA ASP A 61 0.96 -15.96 -5.20
C ASP A 61 0.89 -14.41 -5.11
N ILE A 62 -0.13 -13.83 -5.74
CA ILE A 62 -0.35 -12.37 -5.73
C ILE A 62 -0.48 -11.82 -4.30
N TYR A 63 -1.17 -12.57 -3.42
CA TYR A 63 -1.39 -12.12 -2.04
C TYR A 63 -0.09 -12.13 -1.24
N GLY A 64 0.74 -13.17 -1.40
CA GLY A 64 2.07 -13.24 -0.77
C GLY A 64 2.98 -12.12 -1.25
N GLU A 65 3.06 -11.87 -2.55
CA GLU A 65 3.85 -10.75 -3.09
C GLU A 65 3.37 -9.40 -2.55
N MET A 66 2.06 -9.18 -2.52
CA MET A 66 1.45 -7.96 -1.97
C MET A 66 1.79 -7.76 -0.48
N GLN A 67 1.75 -8.81 0.35
CA GLN A 67 2.14 -8.70 1.76
C GLN A 67 3.64 -8.47 1.92
N PHE A 68 4.46 -9.11 1.07
CA PHE A 68 5.90 -8.92 1.08
C PHE A 68 6.30 -7.48 0.76
N ILE A 69 5.73 -6.90 -0.31
CA ILE A 69 6.03 -5.51 -0.70
C ILE A 69 5.53 -4.51 0.37
N TYR A 70 4.40 -4.77 1.03
CA TYR A 70 3.95 -3.98 2.17
C TYR A 70 4.91 -4.06 3.36
N GLY A 71 5.43 -5.26 3.64
CA GLY A 71 6.47 -5.49 4.64
C GLY A 71 7.72 -4.64 4.36
N ILE A 72 8.21 -4.64 3.12
CA ILE A 72 9.34 -3.81 2.69
C ILE A 72 9.08 -2.33 2.98
N GLY A 73 7.92 -1.81 2.61
CA GLY A 73 7.56 -0.41 2.85
C GLY A 73 7.58 -0.05 4.34
N ARG A 74 7.00 -0.90 5.19
CA ARG A 74 6.97 -0.68 6.65
C ARG A 74 8.36 -0.75 7.26
N SER A 75 9.17 -1.74 6.86
CA SER A 75 10.55 -1.86 7.33
C SER A 75 11.41 -0.68 6.90
N ALA A 76 11.25 -0.19 5.66
CA ALA A 76 11.98 0.98 5.17
C ALA A 76 11.64 2.24 5.99
N LYS A 77 10.36 2.48 6.29
CA LYS A 77 9.93 3.58 7.16
C LYS A 77 10.58 3.49 8.54
N GLN A 78 10.53 2.31 9.16
CA GLN A 78 11.11 2.08 10.48
C GLN A 78 12.63 2.35 10.50
N ILE A 79 13.36 1.90 9.47
CA ILE A 79 14.82 2.13 9.35
C ILE A 79 15.14 3.62 9.23
N LEU A 80 14.30 4.38 8.52
CA LEU A 80 14.48 5.81 8.32
C LEU A 80 13.97 6.67 9.49
N GLY A 81 13.29 6.06 10.46
CA GLY A 81 12.78 6.74 11.67
C GLY A 81 11.42 7.42 11.50
N TYR A 82 10.57 6.91 10.58
CA TYR A 82 9.17 7.31 10.40
C TYR A 82 8.19 6.35 11.09
#